data_AF-A0A376KY48-F1
#
_entry.id   AF-A0A376KY48-F1
#
_cell.length_a   1.000
_cell.length_b   1.000
_cell.length_c   1.000
_cell.angle_alpha   90.00
_cell.angle_beta   90.00
_cell.angle_gamma   90.00
#
_symmetry.space_group_name_H-M   'P 1'
#
loop_
_entity.id
_entity.type
_entity.pdbx_description
1 polymer ?
#
loop_
_entity_poly.entity_id
_entity_poly.type
_entity_poly.pdbx_seq_one_letter_code
_entity_poly.pdbx_strand_id
1 'polypeptide(L)'
;MADLDYGELRVYPGNYDEYMTAATQARERLLADNAKKKAQIAELQSFVSRFSANASKSRQATSRARQIDKIKLEEVKASSRQNPFIRFEQDKKLFRNALEVEGLTKGF
;
A
#
# COMPACT_ATOMS: atom_id res chain seq x y z
N MET A 1 -10.37 -10.90 15.74
CA MET A 1 -9.62 -9.67 16.10
C MET A 1 -10.36 -8.44 15.60
N ALA A 2 -10.47 -7.37 16.40
CA ALA A 2 -11.11 -6.12 16.01
C ALA A 2 -10.02 -5.09 15.65
N ASP A 3 -9.99 -4.67 14.39
CA ASP A 3 -9.06 -3.68 13.83
C ASP A 3 -9.72 -2.31 13.82
N LEU A 4 -9.08 -1.32 14.46
CA LEU A 4 -9.49 0.06 14.40
C LEU A 4 -8.50 0.80 13.50
N ASP A 5 -8.87 1.00 12.23
CA ASP A 5 -8.06 1.73 11.26
C ASP A 5 -8.96 2.56 10.35
N TYR A 6 -8.44 3.65 9.77
CA TYR A 6 -9.17 4.54 8.86
C TYR A 6 -10.45 5.19 9.45
N GLY A 7 -10.58 5.23 10.78
CA GLY A 7 -11.78 5.69 11.49
C GLY A 7 -12.94 4.70 11.47
N GLU A 8 -12.69 3.45 11.06
CA GLU A 8 -13.69 2.38 11.01
C GLU A 8 -13.24 1.19 11.87
N LEU A 9 -14.20 0.52 12.50
CA LEU A 9 -13.96 -0.74 13.19
C LEU A 9 -14.24 -1.90 12.23
N ARG A 10 -13.22 -2.70 11.93
CA ARG A 10 -13.35 -3.90 11.08
C ARG A 10 -13.06 -5.14 11.90
N VAL A 11 -14.00 -6.07 11.91
CA VAL A 11 -13.84 -7.33 12.64
C VAL A 11 -13.38 -8.41 11.68
N TYR A 12 -12.23 -9.00 11.97
CA TYR A 12 -11.69 -10.14 11.25
C TYR A 12 -11.88 -11.40 12.12
N PRO A 13 -12.51 -12.47 11.60
CA PRO A 13 -12.55 -13.74 12.30
C PRO A 13 -11.13 -14.34 12.37
N GLY A 14 -10.85 -15.09 13.44
CA GLY A 14 -9.56 -15.80 13.57
C GLY A 14 -8.50 -15.10 14.43
N ASN A 15 -7.26 -15.55 14.28
CA ASN A 15 -6.09 -15.13 15.05
C ASN A 15 -5.35 -13.92 14.40
N TYR A 16 -4.24 -13.48 15.00
CA TYR A 16 -3.47 -12.33 14.53
C TYR A 16 -2.88 -12.54 13.13
N ASP A 17 -2.33 -13.71 12.86
CA ASP A 17 -1.66 -14.01 11.58
C ASP A 17 -2.66 -14.07 10.42
N GLU A 18 -3.84 -14.64 10.67
CA GLU A 18 -4.97 -14.66 9.73
C GLU A 18 -5.48 -13.25 9.43
N TYR A 19 -5.61 -12.42 10.47
CA TYR A 19 -5.95 -11.00 10.33
C TYR A 19 -4.91 -10.26 9.48
N MET A 20 -3.62 -10.41 9.78
CA MET A 20 -2.54 -9.72 9.07
C MET A 20 -2.50 -10.11 7.59
N THR A 21 -2.69 -11.41 7.31
CA THR A 21 -2.77 -11.92 5.95
C THR A 21 -3.98 -11.35 5.21
N ALA A 22 -5.17 -11.40 5.82
CA ALA A 22 -6.40 -10.89 5.22
C ALA A 22 -6.35 -9.36 4.98
N ALA A 23 -5.81 -8.60 5.93
CA ALA A 23 -5.65 -7.15 5.82
C ALA A 23 -4.67 -6.78 4.69
N THR A 24 -3.56 -7.49 4.58
CA THR A 24 -2.56 -7.27 3.51
C THR A 24 -3.15 -7.60 2.15
N GLN A 25 -3.80 -8.74 2.00
CA GLN A 25 -4.45 -9.14 0.75
C GLN A 25 -5.55 -8.17 0.31
N ALA A 26 -6.37 -7.70 1.25
CA ALA A 26 -7.42 -6.72 0.95
C ALA A 26 -6.83 -5.40 0.41
N ARG A 27 -5.73 -4.93 1.03
CA ARG A 27 -5.00 -3.74 0.58
C ARG A 27 -4.40 -3.94 -0.81
N GLU A 28 -3.76 -5.07 -1.05
CA GLU A 28 -3.16 -5.40 -2.36
C GLU A 28 -4.21 -5.46 -3.47
N ARG A 29 -5.37 -6.10 -3.22
CA ARG A 29 -6.48 -6.15 -4.18
C ARG A 29 -6.97 -4.76 -4.54
N LEU A 30 -7.20 -3.91 -3.54
CA LEU A 30 -7.65 -2.53 -3.77
C LEU A 30 -6.63 -1.73 -4.60
N LEU A 31 -5.34 -1.87 -4.30
CA LEU A 31 -4.28 -1.21 -5.08
C LEU A 31 -4.21 -1.75 -6.52
N ALA A 32 -4.33 -3.07 -6.71
CA ALA A 32 -4.31 -3.70 -8.02
C ALA A 32 -5.53 -3.29 -8.86
N ASP A 33 -6.72 -3.22 -8.28
CA ASP A 33 -7.94 -2.82 -8.97
C ASP A 33 -7.89 -1.32 -9.34
N ASN A 34 -7.37 -0.48 -8.46
CA ASN A 34 -7.11 0.93 -8.78
C ASN A 34 -6.06 1.08 -9.89
N ALA A 35 -5.00 0.26 -9.91
CA ALA A 35 -4.01 0.27 -10.97
C ALA A 35 -4.63 -0.12 -12.33
N LYS A 36 -5.48 -1.16 -12.36
CA LYS A 36 -6.22 -1.57 -13.57
C LYS A 36 -7.16 -0.47 -14.05
N LYS A 37 -7.94 0.15 -13.14
CA LYS A 37 -8.83 1.27 -13.47
C LYS A 37 -8.05 2.46 -14.03
N LYS A 38 -6.89 2.80 -13.44
CA LYS A 38 -6.00 3.87 -13.95
C LYS A 38 -5.47 3.55 -15.35
N ALA A 39 -5.03 2.32 -15.61
CA ALA A 39 -4.57 1.89 -16.93
C ALA A 39 -5.70 1.99 -17.97
N GLN A 40 -6.91 1.55 -17.62
CA GLN A 40 -8.08 1.66 -18.49
C GLN A 40 -8.43 3.13 -18.80
N ILE A 41 -8.39 4.02 -17.79
CA ILE A 41 -8.61 5.46 -18.00
C ILE A 41 -7.56 6.01 -18.97
N ALA A 42 -6.28 5.68 -18.79
CA ALA A 42 -5.21 6.16 -19.65
C ALA A 42 -5.38 5.69 -21.11
N GLU A 43 -5.78 4.43 -21.31
CA GLU A 43 -6.05 3.89 -22.65
C GLU A 43 -7.21 4.64 -23.31
N LEU A 44 -8.34 4.79 -22.59
CA LEU A 44 -9.51 5.50 -23.09
C LEU A 44 -9.19 6.97 -23.39
N GLN A 45 -8.44 7.65 -22.53
CA GLN A 45 -7.99 9.03 -22.74
C GLN A 45 -7.11 9.14 -23.99
N SER A 46 -6.19 8.19 -24.19
CA SER A 46 -5.35 8.16 -25.39
C SER A 46 -6.18 8.05 -26.66
N PHE A 47 -7.23 7.22 -26.66
CA PHE A 47 -8.13 7.06 -27.79
C PHE A 47 -8.93 8.34 -28.06
N VAL A 48 -9.48 8.95 -27.00
CA VAL A 48 -10.22 10.21 -27.10
C VAL A 48 -9.33 11.31 -27.66
N SER A 49 -8.10 11.45 -27.17
CA SER A 49 -7.15 12.47 -27.64
C SER A 49 -6.80 12.34 -29.13
N ARG A 50 -6.69 11.09 -29.63
CA ARG A 50 -6.31 10.81 -31.02
C ARG A 50 -7.47 10.93 -32.00
N PHE A 51 -8.71 10.67 -31.56
CA PHE A 51 -9.86 10.51 -32.45
C PHE A 51 -10.99 11.52 -32.22
N SER A 52 -10.86 12.45 -31.28
CA SER A 52 -11.85 13.50 -31.00
C SER A 52 -12.13 14.41 -32.20
N ALA A 53 -11.07 14.78 -32.93
CA ALA A 53 -11.14 15.68 -34.09
C ALA A 53 -11.49 14.97 -35.42
N ASN A 54 -11.53 13.63 -35.46
CA ASN A 54 -11.83 12.89 -36.68
C ASN A 54 -13.34 12.67 -36.83
N ALA A 55 -13.95 13.24 -37.87
CA ALA A 55 -15.38 13.19 -38.12
C ALA A 55 -15.98 11.75 -38.09
N SER A 56 -15.24 10.75 -38.58
CA SER A 56 -15.71 9.36 -38.62
C SER A 56 -15.70 8.66 -37.25
N LYS A 57 -14.84 9.10 -36.32
CA LYS A 57 -14.64 8.47 -35.00
C LYS A 57 -15.04 9.34 -33.82
N SER A 58 -15.45 10.59 -34.05
CA SER A 58 -15.84 11.55 -33.02
C SER A 58 -16.96 11.03 -32.12
N ARG A 59 -17.99 10.37 -32.68
CA ARG A 59 -19.07 9.74 -31.88
C ARG A 59 -18.55 8.65 -30.94
N GLN A 60 -17.56 7.86 -31.37
CA GLN A 60 -16.95 6.82 -30.54
C GLN A 60 -16.08 7.43 -29.44
N ALA A 61 -15.30 8.46 -29.76
CA ALA A 61 -14.51 9.20 -28.78
C ALA A 61 -15.41 9.80 -27.68
N THR A 62 -16.53 10.43 -28.03
CA THR A 62 -17.50 10.95 -27.04
C THR A 62 -18.10 9.87 -26.16
N SER A 63 -18.39 8.68 -26.72
CA SER A 63 -18.87 7.55 -25.92
C SER A 63 -17.82 7.06 -24.92
N ARG A 64 -16.55 6.95 -25.34
CA ARG A 64 -15.42 6.57 -24.46
C ARG A 64 -15.13 7.64 -23.40
N ALA A 65 -15.26 8.92 -23.73
CA ALA A 65 -15.17 10.02 -22.76
C ALA A 65 -16.20 9.85 -21.63
N ARG A 66 -17.47 9.57 -21.99
CA ARG A 66 -18.51 9.26 -21.00
C ARG A 66 -18.26 7.98 -20.21
N GLN A 67 -17.50 7.02 -20.75
CA GLN A 67 -17.08 5.83 -20.01
C GLN A 67 -16.02 6.17 -18.96
N ILE A 68 -15.08 7.06 -19.27
CA ILE A 68 -14.07 7.54 -18.31
C ILE A 68 -14.77 8.17 -17.10
N ASP A 69 -15.76 9.04 -17.32
CA ASP A 69 -16.50 9.72 -16.23
C ASP A 69 -17.24 8.75 -15.29
N LYS A 70 -17.55 7.53 -15.76
CA LYS A 70 -18.19 6.49 -14.96
C LYS A 70 -17.20 5.68 -14.13
N ILE A 71 -15.91 5.68 -14.46
CA ILE A 71 -14.90 4.94 -13.71
C ILE A 71 -14.56 5.73 -12.45
N LYS A 72 -14.98 5.22 -11.30
CA LYS A 72 -14.62 5.76 -9.99
C LYS A 72 -13.40 5.03 -9.45
N LEU A 73 -12.32 5.78 -9.22
CA LEU A 73 -11.18 5.31 -8.45
C LEU A 73 -11.54 5.32 -6.97
N GLU A 74 -11.18 4.26 -6.28
CA GLU A 74 -11.37 4.19 -4.83
C GLU A 74 -10.22 4.93 -4.14
N GLU A 75 -10.56 5.81 -3.21
CA GLU A 75 -9.57 6.58 -2.47
C GLU A 75 -8.84 5.67 -1.47
N VAL A 76 -7.53 5.54 -1.64
CA VAL A 76 -6.68 4.81 -0.70
C VAL A 76 -6.48 5.73 0.51
N LYS A 77 -7.33 5.60 1.54
CA LYS A 77 -7.11 6.29 2.81
C LYS A 77 -5.72 5.91 3.35
N ALA A 78 -4.99 6.88 3.90
CA ALA A 78 -3.74 6.60 4.59
C ALA A 78 -4.04 5.84 5.89
N SER A 79 -3.30 4.75 6.13
CA SER A 79 -3.47 3.96 7.34
C SER A 79 -2.98 4.74 8.54
N SER A 80 -3.70 4.62 9.65
CA SER A 80 -3.26 5.13 10.95
C SER A 80 -2.26 4.21 11.64
N ARG A 81 -1.98 3.03 11.06
CA ARG A 81 -1.04 2.05 11.60
C ARG A 81 0.37 2.63 11.61
N GLN A 82 0.89 2.81 12.82
CA GLN A 82 2.29 3.11 13.06
C GLN A 82 3.02 1.80 13.33
N ASN A 83 3.99 1.46 12.49
CA ASN A 83 4.89 0.34 12.74
C ASN A 83 6.09 0.89 13.52
N PRO A 84 6.19 0.63 14.84
CA PRO A 84 7.34 1.09 15.61
C PRO A 84 8.59 0.38 15.07
N PHE A 85 9.59 1.16 14.68
CA PHE A 85 10.92 0.64 14.42
C PHE A 85 11.87 1.25 15.45
N ILE A 86 12.74 0.42 16.01
CA ILE A 86 13.83 0.87 16.87
C ILE A 86 15.09 0.75 16.04
N ARG A 87 15.70 1.90 15.71
CA ARG A 87 17.02 1.95 15.11
C ARG A 87 18.03 2.20 16.22
N PHE A 88 18.98 1.28 16.38
CA PHE A 88 20.14 1.51 17.23
C PHE A 88 21.23 2.17 16.38
N GLU A 89 21.48 3.45 16.63
CA GLU A 89 22.66 4.12 16.06
C GLU A 89 23.83 3.90 17.03
N GLN A 90 24.78 3.07 16.62
CA GLN A 90 25.94 2.72 17.43
C GLN A 90 27.01 3.80 17.24
N ASP A 91 26.95 4.84 18.07
CA ASP A 91 27.84 6.01 17.96
C ASP A 91 29.30 5.70 18.38
N LYS A 92 29.46 4.74 19.29
CA LYS A 92 30.77 4.37 19.83
C LYS A 92 31.35 3.15 19.11
N LYS A 93 32.42 3.37 18.34
CA LYS A 93 33.22 2.26 17.78
C LYS A 93 33.89 1.48 18.92
N LEU A 94 33.75 0.16 18.87
CA LEU A 94 34.51 -0.75 19.72
C LEU A 94 36.01 -0.56 19.39
N PHE A 95 36.83 -0.27 20.39
CA PHE A 95 38.29 -0.22 20.23
C PHE A 95 38.91 -1.62 20.37
N ARG A 96 40.25 -1.72 20.36
CA ARG A 96 40.99 -2.99 20.27
C ARG A 96 40.61 -4.04 21.31
N ASN A 97 40.34 -3.64 22.56
CA ASN A 97 39.91 -4.53 23.63
C ASN A 97 38.46 -4.23 23.99
N ALA A 98 37.57 -5.20 23.78
CA ALA A 98 36.14 -5.07 24.06
C ALA A 98 35.82 -5.30 25.55
N LEU A 99 36.56 -6.22 26.17
CA LEU A 99 36.41 -6.65 27.55
C LEU A 99 37.74 -7.28 27.99
N GLU A 100 38.22 -6.90 29.16
CA GLU A 100 39.36 -7.52 29.83
C GLU A 100 38.89 -7.93 31.23
N VAL A 101 39.10 -9.20 31.59
CA VAL A 101 38.63 -9.75 32.87
C VAL A 101 39.76 -10.55 33.50
N GLU A 102 40.09 -10.20 34.74
CA GLU A 102 41.07 -10.90 35.56
C GLU A 102 40.39 -11.52 36.78
N GLY A 103 40.77 -12.74 37.15
CA GLY A 103 40.29 -13.40 38.37
C GLY A 103 38.80 -13.77 38.39
N LEU A 104 38.15 -13.93 37.24
CA LEU A 104 36.72 -14.30 37.19
C LEU A 104 36.48 -15.70 37.76
N THR A 105 35.82 -15.78 38.91
CA THR A 105 35.38 -17.03 39.53
C THR A 105 33.86 -17.06 39.65
N LYS A 106 33.24 -18.18 39.24
CA LYS A 106 31.82 -18.45 39.45
C LYS A 106 31.66 -19.64 40.40
N GLY A 107 31.03 -19.41 41.55
CA GLY A 107 30.51 -20.47 42.43
C GLY A 107 29.04 -20.76 42.14
N PHE A 108 28.55 -21.92 42.55
CA PHE A 108 27.15 -22.31 42.47
C PHE A 108 26.44 -22.09 43.80
#